data_AF-A0A836TN00-F1
#
_entry.id   AF-A0A836TN00-F1
#
_cell.length_a   1.000
_cell.length_b   1.000
_cell.length_c   1.000
_cell.angle_alpha   90.00
_cell.angle_beta   90.00
_cell.angle_gamma   90.00
#
_symmetry.space_group_name_H-M   'P 1'
#
loop_
_entity.id
_entity.type
_entity.pdbx_description
1 polymer ?
#
loop_
_entity_poly.entity_id
_entity_poly.type
_entity_poly.pdbx_seq_one_letter_code
_entity_poly.pdbx_strand_id
1 'polypeptide(L)'
;MTTEFDSDAPLKIRQNWLDKVTEDIVDPNRRIVDPHHHFFAESEHFPHYSLDDLWADTGTHKVEQTVYLQCWEGYRKSGPEELQAVGETEWVHSIAAEARKQPDAAQICAMIGTAELRLGAAVR
;
A
#
# COMPACT_ATOMS: atom_id res chain seq x y z
N MET A 1 -25.99 24.69 3.41
CA MET A 1 -26.37 23.33 2.97
C MET A 1 -25.39 22.39 3.62
N THR A 2 -25.76 21.79 4.76
CA THR A 2 -24.93 20.81 5.46
C THR A 2 -25.04 19.50 4.68
N THR A 3 -23.97 19.09 4.01
CA THR A 3 -23.89 17.73 3.47
C THR A 3 -23.82 16.79 4.66
N GLU A 4 -24.87 16.02 4.89
CA GLU A 4 -24.82 14.89 5.82
C GLU A 4 -23.73 13.93 5.34
N PHE A 5 -22.83 13.55 6.24
CA PHE A 5 -21.79 12.57 5.97
C PHE A 5 -22.42 11.19 6.12
N ASP A 6 -22.65 10.52 5.00
CA ASP A 6 -23.05 9.12 4.97
C ASP A 6 -21.80 8.27 5.21
N SER A 7 -21.71 7.65 6.39
CA SER A 7 -20.57 6.79 6.77
C SER A 7 -20.51 5.49 5.97
N ASP A 8 -21.60 5.12 5.31
CA ASP A 8 -21.74 3.84 4.60
C ASP A 8 -21.46 3.99 3.10
N ALA A 9 -21.32 5.23 2.62
CA ALA A 9 -20.96 5.52 1.24
C ALA A 9 -19.51 5.09 0.94
N PRO A 10 -19.24 4.46 -0.22
CA PRO A 10 -17.90 4.01 -0.56
C PRO A 10 -16.95 5.18 -0.75
N LEU A 11 -15.71 5.02 -0.27
CA LEU A 11 -14.68 6.03 -0.43
C LEU A 11 -14.29 6.15 -1.90
N LYS A 12 -14.39 7.37 -2.43
CA LYS A 12 -14.07 7.67 -3.84
C LYS A 12 -12.91 8.64 -3.91
N ILE A 13 -11.89 8.30 -4.71
CA ILE A 13 -10.81 9.22 -5.04
C ILE A 13 -11.40 10.38 -5.84
N ARG A 14 -11.08 11.62 -5.44
CA ARG A 14 -11.53 12.85 -6.09
C ARG A 14 -10.37 13.48 -6.84
N GLN A 15 -10.08 12.97 -8.03
CA GLN A 15 -8.93 13.43 -8.81
C GLN A 15 -8.96 14.94 -9.08
N ASN A 16 -10.13 15.47 -9.43
CA ASN A 16 -10.34 16.91 -9.64
C ASN A 16 -10.04 17.79 -8.40
N TRP A 17 -10.01 17.21 -7.21
CA TRP A 17 -9.60 17.89 -5.98
C TRP A 17 -8.10 17.79 -5.77
N LEU A 18 -7.50 16.62 -6.02
CA LEU A 18 -6.05 16.39 -5.95
C LEU A 18 -5.29 17.29 -6.94
N ASP A 19 -5.82 17.47 -8.15
CA ASP A 19 -5.20 18.25 -9.23
C ASP A 19 -5.29 19.78 -9.02
N LYS A 20 -5.88 20.25 -7.91
CA LYS A 20 -6.06 21.69 -7.68
C LYS A 20 -4.77 22.45 -7.43
N VAL A 21 -3.74 21.75 -6.96
CA VAL A 21 -2.48 22.36 -6.55
C VAL A 21 -1.35 21.54 -7.15
N THR A 22 -0.43 22.25 -7.82
CA THR A 22 0.85 21.71 -8.25
C THR A 22 1.92 22.65 -7.72
N GLU A 23 2.93 22.09 -7.06
CA GLU A 23 4.04 22.84 -6.47
C GLU A 23 5.35 22.45 -7.15
N ASP A 24 6.31 23.36 -7.18
CA ASP A 24 7.66 23.07 -7.69
C ASP A 24 8.36 22.08 -6.74
N ILE A 25 9.01 21.06 -7.31
CA ILE A 25 9.77 20.07 -6.54
C ILE A 25 10.99 20.74 -5.91
N VAL A 26 11.07 20.68 -4.59
CA VAL A 26 12.24 21.12 -3.84
C VAL A 26 13.29 20.02 -3.82
N ASP A 27 14.55 20.36 -4.14
CA ASP A 27 15.68 19.42 -4.18
C ASP A 27 15.35 18.12 -4.96
N PRO A 28 15.11 18.22 -6.28
CA PRO A 28 14.63 17.09 -7.10
C PRO A 28 15.61 15.91 -7.16
N ASN A 29 16.86 16.10 -6.75
CA ASN A 29 17.88 15.05 -6.71
C ASN A 29 17.96 14.34 -5.35
N ARG A 30 17.20 14.80 -4.34
CA ARG A 30 17.13 14.21 -3.01
C ARG A 30 16.56 12.80 -3.11
N ARG A 31 17.40 11.81 -2.81
CA ARG A 31 16.96 10.42 -2.69
C ARG A 31 16.03 10.30 -1.47
N ILE A 32 14.86 9.70 -1.66
CA ILE A 32 13.83 9.53 -0.63
C ILE A 32 13.52 8.04 -0.46
N VAL A 33 13.31 7.65 0.80
CA VAL A 33 12.66 6.40 1.16
C VAL A 33 11.30 6.78 1.73
N ASP A 34 10.22 6.31 1.12
CA ASP A 34 8.88 6.42 1.69
C ASP A 34 8.74 5.35 2.79
N PRO A 35 8.65 5.73 4.07
CA PRO A 35 8.60 4.76 5.15
C PRO A 35 7.24 4.09 5.32
N HIS A 36 6.20 4.52 4.57
CA HIS A 36 4.85 4.02 4.77
C HIS A 36 3.96 4.16 3.54
N HIS A 37 3.61 3.03 2.94
CA HIS A 37 2.45 2.93 2.05
C HIS A 37 1.64 1.66 2.32
N HIS A 38 0.44 1.61 1.74
CA HIS A 38 -0.43 0.44 1.70
C HIS A 38 -0.74 0.09 0.25
N PHE A 39 -1.19 -1.14 0.04
CA PHE A 39 -1.91 -1.56 -1.16
C PHE A 39 -3.31 -1.97 -0.71
N PHE A 40 -4.31 -1.72 -1.55
CA PHE A 40 -5.69 -2.10 -1.27
C PHE A 40 -6.20 -2.90 -2.45
N ALA A 41 -6.75 -4.08 -2.17
CA ALA A 41 -7.40 -4.88 -3.19
C ALA A 41 -8.70 -4.19 -3.64
N GLU A 42 -9.22 -4.60 -4.81
CA GLU A 42 -10.50 -4.08 -5.26
C GLU A 42 -11.61 -4.47 -4.28
N SER A 43 -12.32 -3.47 -3.78
CA SER A 43 -13.37 -3.63 -2.78
C SER A 43 -14.52 -2.65 -3.03
N GLU A 44 -15.68 -2.93 -2.45
CA GLU A 44 -16.83 -2.02 -2.55
C GLU A 44 -16.64 -0.76 -1.70
N HIS A 45 -15.82 -0.79 -0.65
CA HIS A 45 -15.75 0.27 0.37
C HIS A 45 -14.50 1.14 0.28
N PHE A 46 -13.35 0.54 0.00
CA PHE A 46 -12.06 1.24 -0.12
C PHE A 46 -11.61 1.30 -1.58
N PRO A 47 -11.05 2.44 -2.02
CA PRO A 47 -10.50 2.53 -3.36
C PRO A 47 -9.31 1.58 -3.49
N HIS A 48 -9.27 0.87 -4.62
CA HIS A 48 -8.13 0.07 -5.03
C HIS A 48 -6.88 0.95 -5.09
N TYR A 49 -5.75 0.43 -4.60
CA TYR A 49 -4.45 1.08 -4.72
C TYR A 49 -3.42 0.05 -5.13
N SER A 50 -2.95 0.17 -6.37
CA SER A 50 -2.11 -0.78 -7.07
C SER A 50 -0.64 -0.35 -7.13
N LEU A 51 0.18 -1.21 -7.74
CA LEU A 51 1.57 -0.87 -8.05
C LEU A 51 1.67 0.31 -9.03
N ASP A 52 0.75 0.40 -10.00
CA ASP A 52 0.73 1.52 -10.96
C ASP A 52 0.36 2.83 -10.27
N ASP A 53 -0.57 2.79 -9.31
CA ASP A 53 -0.94 3.95 -8.50
C ASP A 53 0.24 4.41 -7.63
N LEU A 54 0.95 3.46 -7.01
CA LEU A 54 2.19 3.76 -6.27
C LEU A 54 3.22 4.46 -7.15
N TRP A 55 3.43 3.98 -8.38
CA TRP A 55 4.39 4.60 -9.30
C TRP A 55 3.93 5.97 -9.80
N ALA A 56 2.63 6.17 -10.00
CA ALA A 56 2.08 7.48 -10.34
C ALA A 56 2.36 8.51 -9.24
N ASP A 57 2.15 8.14 -7.97
CA ASP A 57 2.39 9.03 -6.83
C ASP A 57 3.87 9.27 -6.58
N THR A 58 4.69 8.22 -6.65
CA THR A 58 6.12 8.27 -6.35
C THR A 58 6.97 8.81 -7.49
N GLY A 59 6.47 8.81 -8.74
CA GLY A 59 7.21 9.25 -9.92
C GLY A 59 7.44 10.76 -10.03
N THR A 60 6.80 11.56 -9.17
CA THR A 60 6.98 13.02 -9.15
C THR A 60 8.23 13.46 -8.38
N HIS A 61 8.59 12.73 -7.34
CA HIS A 61 9.78 12.98 -6.52
C HIS A 61 10.77 11.83 -6.69
N LYS A 62 12.01 11.98 -6.21
CA LYS A 62 13.01 10.91 -6.30
C LYS A 62 12.86 9.89 -5.15
N VAL A 63 11.66 9.32 -5.03
CA VAL A 63 11.37 8.18 -4.15
C VAL A 63 11.94 6.93 -4.81
N GLU A 64 13.02 6.40 -4.24
CA GLU A 64 13.68 5.22 -4.81
C GLU A 64 13.15 3.94 -4.18
N GLN A 65 12.76 4.00 -2.90
CA GLN A 65 12.41 2.84 -2.10
C GLN A 65 11.20 3.14 -1.23
N THR A 66 10.40 2.12 -0.95
CA THR A 66 9.21 2.22 -0.11
C THR A 66 9.14 1.07 0.89
N VAL A 67 8.50 1.32 2.03
CA VAL A 67 8.18 0.29 3.03
C VAL A 67 6.67 0.07 3.03
N TYR A 68 6.25 -1.18 2.80
CA TYR A 68 4.85 -1.56 2.90
C TYR A 68 4.47 -1.83 4.36
N LEU A 69 3.33 -1.32 4.81
CA LEU A 69 2.76 -1.67 6.11
C LEU A 69 1.49 -2.51 5.94
N GLN A 70 1.44 -3.62 6.67
CA GLN A 70 0.26 -4.45 6.92
C GLN A 70 -1.04 -3.64 6.99
N CYS A 71 -2.06 -4.06 6.23
CA CYS A 71 -3.41 -3.47 6.25
C CYS A 71 -4.55 -4.50 6.18
N TRP A 72 -4.29 -5.76 6.54
CA TRP A 72 -5.28 -6.85 6.55
C TRP A 72 -5.76 -7.30 5.17
N GLU A 73 -4.97 -7.01 4.13
CA GLU A 73 -5.28 -7.38 2.75
C GLU A 73 -4.63 -8.70 2.35
N GLY A 74 -5.17 -9.38 1.34
CA GLY A 74 -4.51 -10.55 0.76
C GLY A 74 -4.39 -11.79 1.69
N TYR A 75 -5.13 -11.84 2.80
CA TYR A 75 -5.11 -12.99 3.71
C TYR A 75 -5.46 -14.30 2.99
N ARG A 76 -4.83 -15.40 3.41
CA ARG A 76 -5.18 -16.73 2.87
C ARG A 76 -6.63 -17.05 3.21
N LYS A 77 -7.38 -17.50 2.20
CA LYS A 77 -8.80 -17.90 2.35
C LYS A 77 -8.99 -19.31 2.94
N SER A 78 -7.90 -20.05 3.12
CA SER A 78 -7.91 -21.42 3.65
C SER A 78 -6.59 -21.74 4.36
N GLY A 79 -6.58 -22.81 5.14
CA GLY A 79 -5.45 -23.23 5.97
C GLY A 79 -5.63 -22.87 7.45
N PRO A 80 -4.60 -23.07 8.29
CA PRO A 80 -4.63 -22.71 9.71
C PRO A 80 -4.91 -21.22 9.91
N GLU A 81 -5.78 -20.89 10.86
CA GLU A 81 -6.22 -19.51 11.14
C GLU A 81 -5.03 -18.59 11.45
N GLU A 82 -4.11 -19.08 12.28
CA GLU A 82 -2.91 -18.38 12.69
C GLU A 82 -1.94 -18.06 11.54
N LEU A 83 -2.08 -18.75 10.41
CA LEU A 83 -1.25 -18.55 9.21
C LEU A 83 -1.98 -17.81 8.09
N GLN A 84 -3.20 -17.32 8.31
CA GLN A 84 -3.93 -16.57 7.28
C GLN A 84 -3.24 -15.26 6.92
N ALA A 85 -2.70 -14.56 7.92
CA ALA A 85 -1.97 -13.29 7.75
C ALA A 85 -0.71 -13.42 6.86
N VAL A 86 -0.14 -14.62 6.75
CA VAL A 86 0.99 -14.87 5.83
C VAL A 86 0.60 -14.63 4.38
N GLY A 87 -0.69 -14.74 4.04
CA GLY A 87 -1.19 -14.42 2.70
C GLY A 87 -0.88 -12.99 2.26
N GLU A 88 -0.93 -12.03 3.17
CA GLU A 88 -0.58 -10.63 2.87
C GLU A 88 0.92 -10.51 2.53
N THR A 89 1.77 -11.23 3.27
CA THR A 89 3.21 -11.30 2.99
C THR A 89 3.47 -11.90 1.60
N GLU A 90 2.77 -12.98 1.24
CA GLU A 90 2.87 -13.61 -0.08
C GLU A 90 2.40 -12.67 -1.20
N TRP A 91 1.29 -11.96 -0.96
CA TRP A 91 0.72 -11.00 -1.89
C TRP A 91 1.66 -9.81 -2.13
N VAL A 92 2.15 -9.16 -1.07
CA VAL A 92 3.11 -8.06 -1.17
C VAL A 92 4.43 -8.52 -1.80
N HIS A 93 4.90 -9.73 -1.48
CA HIS A 93 6.08 -10.31 -2.11
C HIS A 93 5.91 -10.42 -3.63
N SER A 94 4.71 -10.83 -4.10
CA SER A 94 4.40 -10.91 -5.53
C SER A 94 4.37 -9.55 -6.21
N ILE A 95 3.81 -8.53 -5.56
CA ILE A 95 3.83 -7.14 -6.05
C ILE A 95 5.26 -6.63 -6.13
N ALA A 96 6.07 -6.85 -5.10
CA ALA A 96 7.49 -6.50 -5.11
C ALA A 96 8.26 -7.26 -6.21
N ALA A 97 7.86 -8.50 -6.54
CA ALA A 97 8.44 -9.24 -7.66
C ALA A 97 8.08 -8.64 -9.03
N GLU A 98 6.84 -8.15 -9.18
CA GLU A 98 6.44 -7.41 -10.37
C GLU A 98 7.21 -6.09 -10.48
N ALA A 99 7.34 -5.35 -9.38
CA ALA A 99 8.03 -4.07 -9.35
C ALA A 99 9.50 -4.16 -9.81
N ARG A 100 10.18 -5.27 -9.47
CA ARG A 100 11.56 -5.53 -9.92
C ARG A 100 11.73 -5.64 -11.43
N LYS A 101 10.66 -5.81 -12.20
CA LYS A 101 10.71 -5.79 -13.67
C LYS A 101 10.85 -4.37 -14.24
N GLN A 102 10.59 -3.34 -13.43
CA GLN A 102 10.77 -1.93 -13.77
C GLN A 102 11.75 -1.27 -12.79
N PRO A 103 13.07 -1.49 -12.95
CA PRO A 103 14.07 -1.10 -11.95
C PRO A 103 14.24 0.41 -11.78
N ASP A 104 13.78 1.22 -12.73
CA ASP A 104 13.88 2.68 -12.69
C ASP A 104 12.74 3.34 -11.89
N ALA A 105 11.70 2.58 -11.52
CA ALA A 105 10.59 3.04 -10.70
C ALA A 105 10.83 2.73 -9.20
N ALA A 106 10.06 3.37 -8.31
CA ALA A 106 10.15 3.13 -6.87
C ALA A 106 9.96 1.64 -6.53
N GLN A 107 10.80 1.11 -5.63
CA GLN A 107 10.81 -0.31 -5.28
C GLN A 107 10.32 -0.56 -3.85
N ILE A 108 9.53 -1.61 -3.64
CA ILE A 108 9.13 -2.07 -2.30
C ILE A 108 10.31 -2.84 -1.69
N CYS A 109 11.04 -2.19 -0.79
CA CYS A 109 12.32 -2.70 -0.29
C CYS A 109 12.20 -3.44 1.05
N ALA A 110 11.14 -3.16 1.79
CA ALA A 110 10.85 -3.75 3.08
C ALA A 110 9.34 -3.80 3.33
N MET A 111 8.94 -4.61 4.31
CA MET A 111 7.58 -4.64 4.80
C MET A 111 7.53 -4.80 6.32
N ILE A 112 6.48 -4.27 6.92
CA ILE A 112 6.07 -4.57 8.30
C ILE A 112 4.82 -5.45 8.19
N GLY A 113 4.97 -6.76 8.43
CA GLY A 113 3.86 -7.71 8.46
C GLY A 113 3.29 -7.91 9.86
N THR A 114 2.28 -8.76 9.99
CA THR A 114 1.69 -9.17 11.26
C THR A 114 1.86 -10.65 11.56
N ALA A 115 1.72 -11.01 12.83
CA ALA A 115 1.59 -12.36 13.33
C ALA A 115 0.71 -12.37 14.59
N GLU A 116 0.00 -13.48 14.84
CA GLU A 116 -0.76 -13.65 16.08
C GLU A 116 0.16 -13.98 17.25
N LEU A 117 0.42 -12.99 18.10
CA LEU A 117 1.36 -13.13 19.22
C LEU A 117 0.74 -13.81 20.45
N ARG A 118 -0.57 -14.04 20.48
CA ARG A 118 -1.27 -14.65 21.63
C ARG A 118 -1.17 -16.18 21.67
N LEU A 119 -0.53 -16.82 20.69
CA LEU A 119 -0.41 -18.28 20.63
C LEU A 119 0.66 -18.85 21.59
N GLY A 120 1.39 -17.99 22.31
CA GLY A 120 2.39 -18.39 23.28
C GLY A 120 3.50 -19.23 22.64
N ALA A 121 3.79 -20.42 23.19
CA ALA A 121 4.83 -21.31 22.68
C ALA A 121 4.56 -21.88 21.27
N ALA A 122 3.34 -21.69 20.73
CA ALA A 122 3.03 -22.06 19.36
C ALA A 122 3.40 -20.97 18.32
N VAL A 123 3.77 -19.76 18.76
CA VAL A 123 4.42 -18.76 17.89
C VAL A 123 5.81 -19.29 17.51
N ARG A 124 6.11 -19.37 16.21
CA ARG A 124 7.36 -19.91 15.66
C ARG A 124 8.13 -18.87 14.86
#